data_AF-A0A836LBR4-F1
#
_entry.id   AF-A0A836LBR4-F1
#
_cell.length_a   1.000
_cell.length_b   1.000
_cell.length_c   1.000
_cell.angle_alpha   90.00
_cell.angle_beta   90.00
_cell.angle_gamma   90.00
#
_symmetry.space_group_name_H-M   'P 1'
#
loop_
_entity.id
_entity.type
_entity.pdbx_description
1 polymer ?
#
loop_
_entity_poly.entity_id
_entity_poly.type
_entity_poly.pdbx_seq_one_letter_code
_entity_poly.pdbx_strand_id
1 'polypeptide(L)'
;MLRCMSRCLLFEFKDLKSKTILEKLRNQKLKSGVHPMDVDMAELAREGGITPSNHVNLHDFVREKEAVIGMLQDQRLRRIARREAFLEWQAGQREKGAAHRLVRQSRKAEKYKRRHYHATSGRMLPLALSCGETAPEGPAQKSAPQLCVSYTEFLRGSSSQSFHAIHLSLRKK
;
A
#
# COMPACT_ATOMS: atom_id res chain seq x y z
N MET A 1 53.90 12.58 61.14
CA MET A 1 53.08 13.12 60.03
C MET A 1 53.38 12.33 58.77
N LEU A 2 52.57 11.32 58.44
CA LEU A 2 52.73 10.49 57.25
C LEU A 2 51.55 10.76 56.31
N ARG A 3 51.73 11.70 55.36
CA ARG A 3 50.81 11.81 54.22
C ARG A 3 51.26 10.80 53.18
N CYS A 4 50.47 9.72 53.10
CA CYS A 4 50.62 8.61 52.19
C CYS A 4 50.74 9.10 50.74
N MET A 5 51.92 8.91 50.14
CA MET A 5 52.19 9.11 48.72
C MET A 5 51.56 7.96 47.93
N SER A 6 50.28 8.07 47.62
CA SER A 6 49.62 7.08 46.78
C SER A 6 48.62 7.77 45.87
N ARG A 7 48.84 7.56 44.56
CA ARG A 7 47.89 7.64 43.43
C ARG A 7 48.22 8.70 42.37
N CYS A 8 49.32 8.48 41.66
CA CYS A 8 49.36 8.78 40.23
C CYS A 8 48.85 7.55 39.48
N LEU A 9 47.53 7.33 39.49
CA LEU A 9 46.91 6.38 38.56
C LEU A 9 46.85 7.07 37.20
N LEU A 10 47.84 6.78 36.36
CA LEU A 10 47.87 7.22 34.97
C LEU A 10 46.64 6.63 34.26
N PHE A 11 45.71 7.49 33.85
CA PHE A 11 44.61 7.08 33.01
C PHE A 11 45.17 6.64 31.65
N GLU A 12 44.93 5.38 31.26
CA GLU A 12 45.40 4.86 29.97
C GLU A 12 44.57 5.42 28.81
N PHE A 13 45.22 6.20 27.96
CA PHE A 13 44.60 6.74 26.75
C PHE A 13 44.52 5.65 25.68
N LYS A 14 43.31 5.39 25.17
CA LYS A 14 43.09 4.41 24.10
C LYS A 14 43.18 5.01 22.69
N ASP A 15 43.02 6.33 22.57
CA ASP A 15 42.97 7.06 21.31
C ASP A 15 43.46 8.50 21.46
N LEU A 16 43.94 9.10 20.36
CA LEU A 16 44.43 10.49 20.35
C LEU A 16 43.32 11.49 20.70
N LYS A 17 42.07 11.21 20.31
CA LYS A 17 40.94 12.11 20.55
C LYS A 17 40.63 12.19 22.05
N SER A 18 40.54 11.07 22.78
CA SER A 18 40.36 11.11 24.24
C SER A 18 41.47 11.88 24.96
N LYS A 19 42.73 11.73 24.52
CA LYS A 19 43.86 12.49 25.06
C LYS A 19 43.65 14.00 24.90
N THR A 20 43.29 14.47 23.70
CA THR A 20 43.05 15.90 23.46
C THR A 20 41.88 16.46 24.27
N ILE A 21 40.83 15.67 24.50
CA ILE A 21 39.68 16.06 25.31
C ILE A 21 40.08 16.19 26.78
N LEU A 22 40.81 15.20 27.31
CA LEU A 22 41.30 15.20 28.70
C LEU A 22 42.28 16.33 28.98
N GLU A 23 43.20 16.63 28.06
CA GLU A 23 44.12 17.76 28.21
C GLU A 23 43.37 19.11 28.24
N LYS A 24 42.34 19.28 27.41
CA LYS A 24 41.51 20.49 27.44
C LYS A 24 40.78 20.64 28.77
N LEU A 25 40.16 19.58 29.27
CA LEU A 25 39.43 19.59 30.54
C LEU A 25 40.38 19.80 31.72
N ARG A 26 41.56 19.17 31.73
CA ARG A 26 42.61 19.40 32.72
C ARG A 26 43.04 20.87 32.75
N ASN A 27 43.33 21.44 31.58
CA ASN A 27 43.72 22.85 31.48
C ASN A 27 42.60 23.79 31.93
N GLN A 28 41.33 23.42 31.71
CA GLN A 28 40.18 24.16 32.21
C GLN A 28 40.09 24.11 33.75
N LYS A 29 40.29 22.95 34.38
CA LYS A 29 40.28 22.81 35.85
C LYS A 29 41.44 23.59 36.51
N LEU A 30 42.62 23.56 35.89
CA LEU A 30 43.77 24.37 36.34
C LEU A 30 43.47 25.88 36.25
N LYS A 31 42.81 26.32 35.16
CA LYS A 31 42.37 27.72 35.02
C LYS A 31 41.32 28.13 36.04
N SER A 32 40.47 27.20 36.50
CA SER A 32 39.51 27.44 37.58
C SER A 32 40.15 27.42 38.99
N GLY A 33 41.47 27.31 39.09
CA GLY A 33 42.19 27.37 40.38
C GLY A 33 42.28 26.04 41.12
N VAL A 34 41.95 24.91 40.48
CA VAL A 34 42.15 23.58 41.07
C VAL A 34 43.64 23.26 41.06
N HIS A 35 44.16 22.81 42.21
CA HIS A 35 45.57 22.49 42.36
C HIS A 35 45.93 21.26 41.49
N PRO A 36 47.11 21.23 40.82
CA PRO A 36 47.47 20.15 39.89
C PRO A 36 47.45 18.73 40.48
N MET A 37 47.62 18.60 41.79
CA MET A 37 47.60 17.31 42.51
C MET A 37 46.19 16.84 42.88
N ASP A 38 45.20 17.74 42.86
CA ASP A 38 43.81 17.43 43.18
C ASP A 38 43.01 17.04 41.93
N VAL A 39 43.66 17.03 40.77
CA VAL A 39 43.06 16.69 39.50
C VAL A 39 43.03 15.17 39.33
N ASP A 40 41.88 14.55 39.61
CA ASP A 40 41.66 13.14 39.30
C ASP A 40 41.39 12.94 37.81
N MET A 41 42.31 12.25 37.13
CA MET A 41 42.21 11.93 35.71
C MET A 41 41.05 10.98 35.40
N ALA A 42 40.68 10.10 36.35
CA ALA A 42 39.54 9.20 36.17
C ALA A 42 38.21 9.97 36.25
N GLU A 43 38.14 11.00 37.08
CA GLU A 43 36.96 11.88 37.17
C GLU A 43 36.81 12.74 35.92
N LEU A 44 37.89 13.35 35.45
CA LEU A 44 37.93 14.07 34.17
C LEU A 44 37.49 13.21 32.99
N ALA A 45 37.87 11.92 32.97
CA ALA A 45 37.46 11.00 31.93
C ALA A 45 35.97 10.66 31.96
N ARG A 46 35.34 10.70 33.13
CA ARG A 46 33.88 10.59 33.27
C ARG A 46 33.18 11.88 32.83
N GLU A 47 33.68 13.05 33.26
CA GLU A 47 33.14 14.36 32.83
C GLU A 47 33.21 14.53 31.31
N GLY A 48 34.30 14.07 30.69
CA GLY A 48 34.51 14.11 29.24
C GLY A 48 33.76 13.05 28.44
N GLY A 49 32.97 12.18 29.09
CA GLY A 49 32.22 11.10 28.43
C GLY A 49 33.08 10.01 27.79
N ILE A 50 34.35 9.89 28.19
CA ILE A 50 35.30 8.88 27.68
C ILE A 50 35.13 7.56 28.42
N THR A 51 34.90 7.63 29.73
CA THR A 51 34.55 6.46 30.55
C THR A 51 33.04 6.49 30.81
N PRO A 52 32.33 5.37 30.66
CA PRO A 52 30.91 5.32 31.01
C PRO A 52 30.72 5.76 32.46
N SER A 53 29.73 6.64 32.68
CA SER A 53 29.34 7.03 34.03
C SER A 53 28.87 5.79 34.79
N ASN A 54 29.33 5.62 36.02
CA ASN A 54 28.84 4.54 36.90
C ASN A 54 27.34 4.68 37.21
N HIS A 55 26.73 5.82 36.89
CA HIS A 55 25.30 6.04 36.96
C HIS A 55 24.65 5.79 35.60
N VAL A 56 24.35 4.52 35.30
CA VAL A 56 23.38 4.18 34.26
C VAL A 56 22.00 4.27 34.88
N ASN A 57 21.18 5.21 34.41
CA ASN A 57 19.78 5.25 34.80
C ASN A 57 19.05 4.08 34.12
N LEU A 58 18.74 3.04 34.90
CA LEU A 58 18.04 1.85 34.42
C LEU A 58 16.70 2.20 33.74
N HIS A 59 16.05 3.27 34.19
CA HIS A 59 14.78 3.71 33.60
C HIS A 59 14.96 4.22 32.17
N ASP A 60 16.02 4.98 31.90
CA ASP A 60 16.30 5.50 30.56
C ASP A 60 16.66 4.35 29.61
N PHE A 61 17.43 3.36 30.09
CA PHE A 61 17.76 2.17 29.31
C PHE A 61 16.52 1.34 28.94
N VAL A 62 15.59 1.13 29.89
CA VAL A 62 14.33 0.42 29.62
C VAL A 62 13.49 1.18 28.60
N ARG A 63 13.40 2.50 28.73
CA ARG A 63 12.64 3.35 27.80
C ARG A 63 13.23 3.32 26.38
N GLU A 64 14.55 3.40 26.25
CA GLU A 64 15.24 3.29 24.95
C GLU A 64 15.03 1.91 24.32
N LYS A 65 15.10 0.85 25.12
CA LYS A 65 14.82 -0.51 24.66
C LYS A 65 13.39 -0.64 24.12
N GLU A 66 12.40 -0.14 24.85
CA GLU A 66 10.99 -0.15 24.42
C GLU A 66 10.79 0.64 23.13
N ALA A 67 11.42 1.81 23.01
CA ALA A 67 11.37 2.61 21.79
C ALA A 67 11.95 1.85 20.59
N VAL A 68 13.09 1.17 20.75
CA VAL A 68 13.70 0.35 19.69
C VAL A 68 12.78 -0.82 19.30
N ILE A 69 12.17 -1.50 20.27
CA ILE A 69 11.22 -2.59 20.00
C ILE A 69 10.01 -2.07 19.21
N GLY A 70 9.45 -0.92 19.61
CA GLY A 70 8.34 -0.27 18.91
C GLY A 70 8.70 0.08 17.46
N MET A 71 9.88 0.67 17.24
CA MET A 71 10.37 0.97 15.89
C MET A 71 10.49 -0.28 15.01
N LEU A 72 10.99 -1.39 15.55
CA LEU A 72 11.12 -2.64 14.80
C LEU A 72 9.76 -3.24 14.46
N GLN A 73 8.80 -3.17 15.37
CA GLN A 73 7.42 -3.60 15.13
C GLN A 73 6.77 -2.76 14.02
N ASP A 74 6.90 -1.45 14.08
CA ASP A 74 6.40 -0.53 13.05
C ASP A 74 7.00 -0.82 11.67
N GLN A 75 8.32 -1.04 11.61
CA GLN A 75 8.97 -1.40 10.35
C GLN A 75 8.46 -2.74 9.80
N ARG A 76 8.25 -3.73 10.66
CA ARG A 76 7.66 -5.01 10.27
C ARG A 76 6.25 -4.83 9.71
N LEU A 77 5.40 -4.08 10.39
CA LEU A 77 4.03 -3.81 9.94
C LEU A 77 4.01 -3.06 8.61
N ARG A 78 4.87 -2.05 8.43
CA ARG A 78 5.01 -1.34 7.16
C ARG A 78 5.45 -2.26 6.02
N ARG A 79 6.35 -3.21 6.26
CA ARG A 79 6.76 -4.20 5.25
C ARG A 79 5.61 -5.12 4.87
N ILE A 80 4.83 -5.58 5.85
CA ILE A 80 3.65 -6.42 5.61
C ILE A 80 2.61 -5.66 4.78
N ALA A 81 2.23 -4.45 5.20
CA ALA A 81 1.25 -3.63 4.50
C ALA A 81 1.64 -3.35 3.03
N ARG A 82 2.92 -3.06 2.76
CA ARG A 82 3.42 -2.89 1.39
C ARG A 82 3.30 -4.17 0.57
N ARG A 83 3.60 -5.32 1.16
CA ARG A 83 3.49 -6.63 0.49
C ARG A 83 2.05 -6.96 0.16
N GLU A 84 1.13 -6.74 1.10
CA GLU A 84 -0.31 -6.97 0.92
C GLU A 84 -0.86 -6.08 -0.20
N ALA A 85 -0.58 -4.78 -0.17
CA ALA A 85 -0.97 -3.85 -1.22
C ALA A 85 -0.43 -4.27 -2.60
N PHE A 86 0.82 -4.76 -2.67
CA PHE A 86 1.38 -5.26 -3.92
C PHE A 86 0.65 -6.51 -4.44
N LEU A 87 0.32 -7.44 -3.55
CA LEU A 87 -0.41 -8.67 -3.91
C LEU A 87 -1.83 -8.37 -4.38
N GLU A 88 -2.54 -7.46 -3.71
CA GLU A 88 -3.86 -6.98 -4.14
C GLU A 88 -3.79 -6.32 -5.52
N TRP A 89 -2.81 -5.45 -5.73
CA TRP A 89 -2.59 -4.82 -7.03
C TRP A 89 -2.33 -5.87 -8.13
N GLN A 90 -1.49 -6.87 -7.85
CA GLN A 90 -1.17 -7.94 -8.80
C GLN A 90 -2.40 -8.81 -9.10
N ALA A 91 -3.21 -9.14 -8.09
CA ALA A 91 -4.48 -9.85 -8.24
C ALA A 91 -5.43 -9.06 -9.15
N GLY A 92 -5.60 -7.76 -8.89
CA GLY A 92 -6.42 -6.87 -9.71
C GLY A 92 -5.95 -6.80 -11.17
N GLN A 93 -4.64 -6.82 -11.43
CA GLN A 93 -4.12 -6.89 -12.81
C GLN A 93 -4.47 -8.23 -13.50
N ARG A 94 -4.35 -9.35 -12.78
CA ARG A 94 -4.70 -10.68 -13.31
C ARG A 94 -6.19 -10.78 -13.62
N GLU A 95 -7.04 -10.25 -12.76
CA GLU A 95 -8.49 -10.17 -12.95
C GLU A 95 -8.87 -9.32 -14.16
N LYS A 96 -8.29 -8.11 -14.28
CA LYS A 96 -8.48 -7.25 -15.47
C LYS A 96 -8.09 -7.97 -16.75
N GLY A 97 -6.95 -8.67 -16.75
CA GLY A 97 -6.48 -9.46 -17.89
C GLY A 97 -7.42 -10.62 -18.23
N ALA A 98 -7.92 -11.34 -17.22
CA ALA A 98 -8.87 -12.44 -17.40
C ALA A 98 -10.21 -11.95 -17.95
N ALA A 99 -10.76 -10.88 -17.38
CA ALA A 99 -12.00 -10.26 -17.84
C ALA A 99 -11.90 -9.80 -19.31
N HIS A 100 -10.78 -9.16 -19.67
CA HIS A 100 -10.55 -8.74 -21.06
C HIS A 100 -10.51 -9.94 -22.03
N ARG A 101 -9.88 -11.06 -21.64
CA ARG A 101 -9.86 -12.28 -22.45
C ARG A 101 -11.27 -12.84 -22.67
N LEU A 102 -12.10 -12.89 -21.63
CA LEU A 102 -13.48 -13.34 -21.73
C LEU A 102 -14.31 -12.46 -22.66
N VAL A 103 -14.17 -11.14 -22.56
CA VAL A 103 -14.83 -10.18 -23.47
C VAL A 103 -14.41 -10.39 -24.93
N ARG A 104 -13.12 -10.64 -25.19
CA ARG A 104 -12.66 -10.95 -26.56
C ARG A 104 -13.24 -12.27 -27.07
N GLN A 105 -13.28 -13.30 -26.22
CA GLN A 105 -13.83 -14.61 -26.58
C GLN A 105 -15.33 -14.52 -26.87
N SER A 106 -16.10 -13.80 -26.05
CA SER A 106 -17.55 -13.62 -26.27
C SER A 106 -17.83 -12.87 -27.57
N ARG A 107 -17.11 -11.77 -27.84
CA ARG A 107 -17.22 -11.02 -29.11
C ARG A 107 -16.86 -11.88 -30.32
N LYS A 108 -15.80 -12.70 -30.22
CA LYS A 108 -15.40 -13.62 -31.29
C LYS A 108 -16.48 -14.67 -31.55
N ALA A 109 -17.03 -15.26 -30.48
CA ALA A 109 -18.11 -16.25 -30.58
C ALA A 109 -19.38 -15.64 -31.19
N GLU A 110 -19.76 -14.44 -30.79
CA GLU A 110 -20.91 -13.73 -31.35
C GLU A 110 -20.71 -13.41 -32.84
N LYS A 111 -19.54 -12.87 -33.20
CA LYS A 111 -19.18 -12.59 -34.60
C LYS A 111 -19.24 -13.85 -35.46
N TYR A 112 -18.75 -14.98 -34.93
CA TYR A 112 -18.83 -16.27 -35.60
C TYR A 112 -20.29 -16.71 -35.78
N LYS A 113 -21.11 -16.65 -34.72
CA LYS A 113 -22.54 -17.00 -34.79
C LYS A 113 -23.29 -16.18 -35.84
N ARG A 114 -23.08 -14.85 -35.87
CA ARG A 114 -23.70 -13.97 -36.87
C ARG A 114 -23.31 -14.38 -38.29
N ARG A 115 -22.00 -14.56 -38.56
CA ARG A 115 -21.51 -14.97 -39.88
C ARG A 115 -22.03 -16.35 -40.28
N HIS A 116 -21.99 -17.31 -39.36
CA HIS A 116 -22.44 -18.68 -39.61
C HIS A 116 -23.95 -18.73 -39.85
N TYR A 117 -24.75 -17.96 -39.10
CA TYR A 117 -26.18 -17.80 -39.37
C TYR A 117 -26.41 -17.30 -40.79
N HIS A 118 -25.80 -16.17 -41.19
CA HIS A 118 -25.97 -15.63 -42.54
C HIS A 118 -25.46 -16.57 -43.65
N ALA A 119 -24.41 -17.35 -43.40
CA ALA A 119 -23.83 -18.25 -44.38
C ALA A 119 -24.61 -19.57 -44.56
N THR A 120 -25.24 -20.09 -43.50
CA THR A 120 -25.74 -21.48 -43.48
C THR A 120 -27.27 -21.57 -43.38
N SER A 121 -27.93 -20.63 -42.70
CA SER A 121 -29.38 -20.71 -42.43
C SER A 121 -30.11 -19.37 -42.48
N GLY A 122 -29.46 -18.32 -42.99
CA GLY A 122 -29.92 -16.95 -42.85
C GLY A 122 -31.16 -16.70 -43.69
N ARG A 123 -32.36 -16.70 -43.08
CA ARG A 123 -33.52 -16.09 -43.73
C ARG A 123 -33.26 -14.59 -43.85
N MET A 124 -33.36 -14.05 -45.06
CA MET A 124 -33.32 -12.62 -45.31
C MET A 124 -34.55 -12.00 -44.66
N LEU A 125 -34.36 -11.30 -43.54
CA LEU A 125 -35.41 -10.48 -42.95
C LEU A 125 -35.35 -9.10 -43.62
N PRO A 126 -36.46 -8.62 -44.23
CA PRO A 126 -36.53 -7.25 -44.72
C PRO A 126 -36.30 -6.30 -43.53
N LEU A 127 -35.16 -5.61 -43.51
CA LEU A 127 -34.94 -4.51 -42.60
C LEU A 127 -35.72 -3.33 -43.18
N ALA A 128 -36.94 -3.11 -42.69
CA ALA A 128 -37.64 -1.86 -42.92
C ALA A 128 -36.81 -0.77 -42.24
N LEU A 129 -35.99 -0.08 -43.03
CA LEU A 129 -35.34 1.15 -42.61
C LEU A 129 -36.48 2.15 -42.42
N SER A 130 -36.89 2.37 -41.16
CA SER A 130 -37.70 3.53 -40.82
C SER A 130 -36.80 4.76 -41.01
N CYS A 131 -36.67 5.20 -42.26
CA CYS A 131 -36.24 6.53 -42.60
C CYS A 131 -37.23 7.46 -41.91
N GLY A 132 -36.74 8.29 -40.99
CA GLY A 132 -37.55 9.29 -40.34
C GLY A 132 -38.06 10.29 -41.37
N GLU A 133 -39.23 10.02 -41.92
CA GLU A 133 -40.04 11.01 -42.61
C GLU A 133 -41.39 11.03 -41.92
N THR A 134 -41.66 12.17 -41.31
CA THR A 134 -42.96 12.57 -40.78
C THR A 134 -44.03 12.38 -41.86
N ALA A 135 -45.05 11.57 -41.58
CA ALA A 135 -46.29 11.57 -42.35
C ALA A 135 -47.49 11.68 -41.39
N PRO A 136 -48.48 12.54 -41.69
CA PRO A 136 -49.67 12.70 -40.85
C PRO A 136 -50.69 11.58 -41.10
N GLU A 137 -51.30 11.15 -40.00
CA GLU A 137 -52.68 10.67 -39.79
C GLU A 137 -53.43 10.04 -40.99
N GLY A 138 -53.74 8.74 -40.86
CA GLY A 138 -54.75 8.05 -41.65
C GLY A 138 -54.90 6.57 -41.26
N PRO A 139 -56.10 6.08 -40.85
CA PRO A 139 -56.24 4.79 -40.18
C PRO A 139 -56.55 3.64 -41.16
N ALA A 140 -55.82 2.54 -41.07
CA ALA A 140 -56.24 1.26 -41.66
C ALA A 140 -55.67 0.08 -40.87
N GLN A 141 -56.51 -0.50 -40.01
CA GLN A 141 -56.31 -1.81 -39.39
C GLN A 141 -56.24 -2.91 -40.45
N LYS A 142 -55.18 -3.74 -40.47
CA LYS A 142 -55.28 -5.19 -40.78
C LYS A 142 -54.18 -5.99 -40.07
N SER A 143 -54.65 -6.93 -39.24
CA SER A 143 -54.02 -8.21 -38.83
C SER A 143 -52.55 -8.21 -38.41
N ALA A 144 -52.33 -8.31 -37.10
CA ALA A 144 -51.05 -8.59 -36.48
C ALA A 144 -50.50 -9.98 -36.86
N PRO A 145 -49.20 -10.08 -37.19
CA PRO A 145 -48.39 -11.23 -36.87
C PRO A 145 -47.58 -10.94 -35.60
N GLN A 146 -47.39 -11.99 -34.79
CA GLN A 146 -46.70 -12.00 -33.51
C GLN A 146 -45.44 -11.12 -33.47
N LEU A 147 -45.47 -10.12 -32.59
CA LEU A 147 -44.33 -9.36 -32.14
C LEU A 147 -43.26 -10.30 -31.58
N CYS A 148 -42.27 -10.66 -32.41
CA CYS A 148 -41.00 -11.17 -31.91
C CYS A 148 -40.20 -9.96 -31.43
N VAL A 149 -40.41 -9.58 -30.17
CA VAL A 149 -39.66 -8.53 -29.49
C VAL A 149 -38.23 -9.03 -29.31
N SER A 150 -37.32 -8.66 -30.22
CA SER A 150 -35.89 -8.84 -30.01
C SER A 150 -35.41 -7.81 -28.99
N TYR A 151 -35.19 -8.29 -27.78
CA TYR A 151 -34.81 -7.50 -26.62
C TYR A 151 -33.36 -6.99 -26.72
N THR A 152 -33.17 -5.73 -27.12
CA THR A 152 -31.92 -4.99 -26.85
C THR A 152 -32.18 -3.56 -26.42
N GLU A 153 -33.08 -3.37 -25.44
CA GLU A 153 -33.21 -2.08 -24.73
C GLU A 153 -32.76 -2.13 -23.25
N PHE A 154 -32.18 -3.23 -22.78
CA PHE A 154 -31.74 -3.36 -21.38
C PHE A 154 -30.44 -2.60 -20.99
N LEU A 155 -29.87 -1.75 -21.85
CA LEU A 155 -28.68 -0.95 -21.50
C LEU A 155 -28.83 0.56 -21.77
N ARG A 156 -30.05 1.07 -21.96
CA ARG A 156 -30.29 2.52 -21.90
C ARG A 156 -31.04 2.85 -20.62
N GLY A 157 -30.27 3.16 -19.58
CA GLY A 157 -30.82 3.62 -18.31
C GLY A 157 -31.57 4.94 -18.49
N SER A 158 -32.87 4.92 -18.19
CA SER A 158 -33.59 6.05 -17.61
C SER A 158 -34.85 5.55 -16.91
N SER A 159 -34.75 5.50 -15.58
CA SER A 159 -35.81 5.65 -14.56
C SER A 159 -37.23 5.24 -14.93
N SER A 160 -37.68 4.06 -14.49
CA SER A 160 -38.78 3.90 -13.52
C SER A 160 -39.16 2.42 -13.33
N GLN A 161 -39.65 2.15 -12.13
CA GLN A 161 -39.99 0.88 -11.51
C GLN A 161 -40.77 -0.13 -12.37
N SER A 162 -40.35 -1.39 -12.37
CA SER A 162 -41.14 -2.53 -11.87
C SER A 162 -40.34 -3.83 -12.01
N PHE A 163 -40.20 -4.56 -10.91
CA PHE A 163 -39.66 -5.92 -10.94
C PHE A 163 -40.77 -6.85 -11.43
N HIS A 164 -40.58 -7.49 -12.59
CA HIS A 164 -41.40 -8.62 -12.99
C HIS A 164 -40.52 -9.84 -13.25
N ALA A 165 -40.72 -10.85 -12.40
CA ALA A 165 -40.03 -12.13 -12.43
C ALA A 165 -40.37 -12.90 -13.72
N ILE A 166 -39.34 -13.35 -14.43
CA ILE A 166 -39.50 -14.16 -15.64
C ILE A 166 -39.49 -15.63 -15.23
N HIS A 167 -40.65 -16.29 -15.35
CA HIS A 167 -40.78 -17.72 -15.14
C HIS A 167 -40.39 -18.46 -16.43
N LEU A 168 -39.24 -19.13 -16.43
CA LEU A 168 -38.78 -19.95 -17.56
C LEU A 168 -39.32 -21.37 -17.42
N SER A 169 -40.25 -21.76 -18.28
CA SER A 169 -40.59 -23.18 -18.45
C SER A 169 -39.77 -23.77 -19.60
N LEU A 170 -38.82 -24.63 -19.23
CA LEU A 170 -38.09 -25.48 -20.16
C LEU A 170 -39.01 -26.63 -20.59
N ARG A 171 -39.55 -26.58 -21.81
CA ARG A 171 -40.12 -27.78 -22.44
C ARG A 171 -38.97 -28.68 -22.90
N LYS A 172 -38.88 -29.87 -22.30
CA LYS A 172 -37.98 -30.94 -22.74
C LYS A 172 -38.59 -31.66 -23.96
N LYS A 173 -37.74 -31.79 -24.98
CA LYS A 173 -37.70 -32.72 -26.13
C LYS A 173 -38.97 -32.85 -26.97
#